data_AF-D9XTM3-F1
#
_entry.id   AF-D9XTM3-F1
#
_cell.length_a   1.000
_cell.length_b   1.000
_cell.length_c   1.000
_cell.angle_alpha   90.00
_cell.angle_beta   90.00
_cell.angle_gamma   90.00
#
_symmetry.space_group_name_H-M   'P 1'
#
loop_
_entity.id
_entity.type
_entity.pdbx_description
1 polymer ?
#
loop_
_entity_poly.entity_id
_entity_poly.type
_entity_poly.pdbx_seq_one_letter_code
_entity_poly.pdbx_strand_id
1 'polypeptide(L)'
;MTSRASPSSAGPWRSRAPTTSCAAPHARSPPSPVATARSGRSPAGSSAPLSIPSPSKEAPLMSTDSRIRTFGTREAGPGRPVYVTGEIGINHNGDIENAFKLIDAAAEAGCDAVKFQKRTPEICTPRDQWDIERDTPWGRMTYIDYRHRVEFGEDEYRRIDEYCKSKNIAWFASPWDTEAVAFLEKFDVPAHKVASASLTDDELLRALRSTGRTIILSTGMSTPKQIRHAVEVLGSDNILLCHATSTYPAKAEELNLRVINTLQQEYPNVPIGYSGHETGLQTTLAAVALGATFVERHITLDRAMWGSDQAASVEPQGLTRLVRDIRTIEESLGDGVKKVYDSELGPMKKLRRVAGVVAEAEIATAAGEPLAV
;
A
#
# COMPACT_ATOMS: atom_id res chain seq x y z
N MET A 1 -29.00 -0.96 -67.57
CA MET A 1 -28.38 0.32 -67.16
C MET A 1 -28.21 0.25 -65.64
N THR A 2 -27.09 -0.33 -65.17
CA THR A 2 -25.97 0.38 -64.49
C THR A 2 -26.44 1.03 -63.18
N SER A 3 -26.02 0.60 -61.98
CA SER A 3 -24.64 0.52 -61.52
C SER A 3 -24.50 -0.31 -60.23
N ARG A 4 -23.38 -1.03 -60.12
CA ARG A 4 -22.84 -1.68 -58.90
C ARG A 4 -22.24 -0.64 -57.95
N ALA A 5 -22.18 -0.96 -56.65
CA ALA A 5 -20.94 -0.92 -55.85
C ALA A 5 -21.18 -1.51 -54.44
N SER A 6 -20.30 -2.43 -54.03
CA SER A 6 -20.10 -2.88 -52.64
C SER A 6 -18.76 -2.28 -52.13
N PRO A 7 -18.24 -2.65 -50.94
CA PRO A 7 -18.13 -1.77 -49.78
C PRO A 7 -16.69 -1.28 -49.52
N SER A 8 -16.54 -0.22 -48.74
CA SER A 8 -15.24 0.33 -48.33
C SER A 8 -15.01 0.11 -46.83
N SER A 9 -14.00 -0.69 -46.55
CA SER A 9 -13.37 -0.96 -45.25
C SER A 9 -12.51 0.23 -44.79
N ALA A 10 -12.71 0.73 -43.58
CA ALA A 10 -11.78 1.65 -42.92
C ALA A 10 -10.97 0.88 -41.87
N GLY A 11 -9.66 0.72 -42.14
CA GLY A 11 -8.67 0.13 -41.25
C GLY A 11 -8.10 1.11 -40.22
N PRO A 12 -7.19 0.63 -39.34
CA PRO A 12 -6.90 1.24 -38.04
C PRO A 12 -5.87 2.38 -38.09
N TRP A 13 -6.06 3.34 -37.19
CA TRP A 13 -5.16 4.48 -36.95
C TRP A 13 -3.80 4.01 -36.41
N ARG A 14 -2.73 4.25 -37.20
CA ARG A 14 -1.32 4.15 -36.77
C ARG A 14 -0.74 5.55 -36.72
N SER A 15 -0.37 6.04 -35.54
CA SER A 15 0.47 7.23 -35.36
C SER A 15 1.94 6.83 -35.22
N ARG A 16 2.78 7.44 -36.05
CA ARG A 16 4.24 7.23 -36.14
C ARG A 16 4.98 7.99 -35.03
N ALA A 17 5.98 7.34 -34.45
CA ALA A 17 7.02 7.98 -33.65
C ALA A 17 8.10 8.62 -34.54
N PRO A 18 8.77 9.70 -34.09
CA PRO A 18 10.04 10.13 -34.67
C PRO A 18 11.22 9.58 -33.85
N THR A 19 12.13 8.95 -34.57
CA THR A 19 13.48 8.55 -34.17
C THR A 19 14.44 9.74 -34.18
N THR A 20 15.22 9.92 -33.12
CA THR A 20 16.55 10.55 -33.20
C THR A 20 17.53 9.75 -32.35
N SER A 21 18.72 9.56 -32.93
CA SER A 21 19.80 8.67 -32.54
C SER A 21 21.06 9.51 -32.27
N CYS A 22 21.97 8.94 -31.45
CA CYS A 22 23.37 9.35 -31.19
C CYS A 22 23.57 10.62 -30.35
N ALA A 23 24.55 10.76 -29.46
CA ALA A 23 25.71 9.94 -29.08
C ALA A 23 26.16 10.34 -27.66
N ALA A 24 26.73 9.39 -26.91
CA ALA A 24 27.70 9.67 -25.85
C ALA A 24 29.11 9.34 -26.38
N PRO A 25 30.17 9.99 -25.89
CA PRO A 25 31.15 9.19 -25.15
C PRO A 25 31.94 9.90 -24.03
N HIS A 26 32.50 9.03 -23.17
CA HIS A 26 33.67 9.19 -22.28
C HIS A 26 33.49 9.89 -20.92
N ALA A 27 34.21 9.53 -19.85
CA ALA A 27 34.92 8.34 -19.38
C ALA A 27 35.56 8.70 -18.01
N ARG A 28 35.75 7.69 -17.14
CA ARG A 28 36.78 7.55 -16.08
C ARG A 28 36.60 8.20 -14.69
N SER A 29 36.27 7.31 -13.75
CA SER A 29 37.04 6.85 -12.57
C SER A 29 37.30 7.78 -11.35
N PRO A 30 37.05 7.28 -10.11
CA PRO A 30 37.53 7.82 -8.82
C PRO A 30 38.81 7.06 -8.36
N PRO A 31 39.24 7.09 -7.08
CA PRO A 31 39.38 8.15 -6.07
C PRO A 31 40.87 8.29 -5.61
N SER A 32 41.17 9.14 -4.62
CA SER A 32 42.36 8.92 -3.76
C SER A 32 42.18 9.42 -2.32
N PRO A 33 42.83 8.77 -1.34
CA PRO A 33 42.62 8.93 0.11
C PRO A 33 43.73 9.79 0.75
N VAL A 34 43.88 9.73 2.09
CA VAL A 34 44.92 10.30 3.01
C VAL A 34 44.31 11.36 3.95
N ALA A 35 44.50 11.41 5.27
CA ALA A 35 45.25 10.58 6.24
C ALA A 35 44.73 10.80 7.68
N THR A 36 44.91 9.74 8.47
CA THR A 36 45.29 9.64 9.89
C THR A 36 45.63 10.90 10.71
N ALA A 37 45.17 10.95 11.98
CA ALA A 37 45.99 10.67 13.17
C ALA A 37 45.33 11.08 14.51
N ARG A 38 45.37 10.14 15.49
CA ARG A 38 45.72 10.30 16.93
C ARG A 38 44.92 11.30 17.81
N SER A 39 44.81 11.20 19.14
CA SER A 39 44.95 10.21 20.21
C SER A 39 44.73 11.02 21.50
N GLY A 40 44.02 10.51 22.52
CA GLY A 40 43.97 11.16 23.84
C GLY A 40 42.94 10.52 24.77
N ARG A 41 43.32 9.47 25.50
CA ARG A 41 43.62 9.47 26.96
C ARG A 41 42.42 9.80 27.87
N SER A 42 41.96 8.74 28.55
CA SER A 42 41.19 8.77 29.79
C SER A 42 41.99 9.36 30.96
N PRO A 43 41.30 9.71 32.06
CA PRO A 43 41.70 9.17 33.35
C PRO A 43 40.54 8.57 34.15
N ALA A 44 40.91 7.59 34.99
CA ALA A 44 40.07 6.87 35.93
C ALA A 44 39.72 7.73 37.16
N GLY A 45 38.58 7.42 37.79
CA GLY A 45 38.18 8.01 39.07
C GLY A 45 37.04 7.27 39.75
N SER A 46 37.41 6.38 40.68
CA SER A 46 36.81 6.09 41.99
C SER A 46 35.35 5.59 42.16
N SER A 47 35.28 4.58 43.03
CA SER A 47 34.17 3.73 43.49
C SER A 47 33.18 4.34 44.49
N ALA A 48 31.91 3.91 44.42
CA ALA A 48 31.04 3.63 45.57
C ALA A 48 29.88 2.69 45.15
N PRO A 49 29.45 1.71 45.97
CA PRO A 49 28.39 0.76 45.61
C PRO A 49 27.01 1.36 45.86
N LEU A 50 26.15 1.38 44.83
CA LEU A 50 24.74 1.78 44.94
C LEU A 50 23.86 0.54 45.10
N SER A 51 23.06 0.60 46.16
CA SER A 51 22.12 -0.40 46.65
C SER A 51 21.06 -0.80 45.61
N ILE A 52 20.78 -2.09 45.53
CA ILE A 52 19.74 -2.68 44.67
C ILE A 52 18.37 -2.48 45.34
N PRO A 53 17.38 -1.81 44.72
CA PRO A 53 16.00 -1.88 45.18
C PRO A 53 15.30 -3.14 44.64
N SER A 54 14.54 -3.79 45.51
CA SER A 54 13.73 -4.98 45.23
C SER A 54 12.65 -4.74 44.17
N PRO A 55 12.20 -5.77 43.42
CA PRO A 55 11.25 -5.60 42.34
C PRO A 55 9.85 -5.30 42.89
N SER A 56 9.35 -4.09 42.63
CA SER A 56 7.95 -3.75 42.84
C SER A 56 7.11 -4.36 41.72
N LYS A 57 6.07 -5.11 42.14
CA LYS A 57 4.96 -5.71 41.38
C LYS A 57 4.83 -5.25 39.93
N GLU A 58 5.00 -6.22 39.03
CA GLU A 58 4.73 -6.14 37.59
C GLU A 58 3.35 -5.53 37.31
N ALA A 59 3.34 -4.37 36.67
CA ALA A 59 2.29 -4.04 35.72
C ALA A 59 2.59 -4.81 34.42
N PRO A 60 1.59 -5.31 33.68
CA PRO A 60 1.85 -6.09 32.49
C PRO A 60 2.58 -5.22 31.46
N LEU A 61 3.82 -5.59 31.14
CA LEU A 61 4.57 -5.04 30.01
C LEU A 61 3.84 -5.45 28.73
N MET A 62 2.88 -4.64 28.29
CA MET A 62 2.46 -4.65 26.89
C MET A 62 3.62 -4.08 26.09
N SER A 63 4.46 -4.96 25.56
CA SER A 63 5.35 -4.62 24.46
C SER A 63 4.49 -4.33 23.22
N THR A 64 3.91 -3.13 23.15
CA THR A 64 3.31 -2.64 21.92
C THR A 64 4.46 -2.37 20.97
N ASP A 65 4.69 -3.25 19.98
CA ASP A 65 5.57 -2.90 18.85
C ASP A 65 4.98 -1.61 18.27
N SER A 66 5.73 -0.51 18.39
CA SER A 66 5.27 0.83 18.04
C SER A 66 4.84 0.94 16.57
N ARG A 67 5.11 -0.08 15.74
CA ARG A 67 4.81 -0.14 14.30
C ARG A 67 3.53 -0.93 13.96
N ILE A 68 2.70 -1.29 14.94
CA ILE A 68 1.41 -1.93 14.68
C ILE A 68 0.29 -0.87 14.71
N ARG A 69 -0.65 -0.94 13.76
CA ARG A 69 -1.87 -0.12 13.75
C ARG A 69 -3.10 -1.01 13.68
N THR A 70 -4.14 -0.63 14.40
CA THR A 70 -5.38 -1.40 14.52
C THR A 70 -6.43 -0.85 13.57
N PHE A 71 -7.07 -1.74 12.82
CA PHE A 71 -8.16 -1.46 11.88
C PHE A 71 -9.38 -2.27 12.33
N GLY A 72 -10.11 -1.75 13.32
CA GLY A 72 -11.19 -2.49 13.98
C GLY A 72 -10.65 -3.70 14.74
N THR A 73 -10.94 -4.92 14.27
CA THR A 73 -10.46 -6.16 14.89
C THR A 73 -9.18 -6.71 14.27
N ARG A 74 -8.69 -6.12 13.17
CA ARG A 74 -7.46 -6.52 12.49
C ARG A 74 -6.33 -5.56 12.79
N GLU A 75 -5.10 -6.01 12.54
CA GLU A 75 -3.89 -5.22 12.73
C GLU A 75 -3.07 -5.20 11.43
N ALA A 76 -2.37 -4.09 11.17
CA ALA A 76 -1.35 -4.01 10.13
C ALA A 76 -0.02 -3.56 10.74
N GLY A 77 1.06 -4.20 10.32
CA GLY A 77 2.42 -3.89 10.78
C GLY A 77 3.37 -5.06 10.56
N PRO A 78 4.67 -4.88 10.88
CA PRO A 78 5.66 -5.96 10.76
C PRO A 78 5.26 -7.20 11.57
N GLY A 79 5.40 -8.39 10.97
CA GLY A 79 5.03 -9.65 11.61
C GLY A 79 3.52 -9.91 11.68
N ARG A 80 2.69 -9.04 11.11
CA ARG A 80 1.26 -9.28 10.88
C ARG A 80 1.01 -9.59 9.40
N PRO A 81 -0.10 -10.29 9.07
CA PRO A 81 -0.55 -10.36 7.69
C PRO A 81 -0.73 -8.96 7.10
N VAL A 82 -0.34 -8.79 5.83
CA VAL A 82 -0.55 -7.57 5.07
C VAL A 82 -2.03 -7.29 5.00
N TYR A 83 -2.40 -6.07 5.37
CA TYR A 83 -3.77 -5.59 5.28
C TYR A 83 -4.07 -5.17 3.83
N VAL A 84 -4.94 -5.92 3.14
CA VAL A 84 -5.25 -5.72 1.71
C VAL A 84 -6.60 -5.04 1.55
N THR A 85 -6.60 -3.89 0.88
CA THR A 85 -7.79 -3.07 0.62
C THR A 85 -8.11 -3.02 -0.87
N GLY A 86 -9.35 -3.36 -1.23
CA GLY A 86 -9.90 -3.09 -2.56
C GLY A 86 -10.46 -1.66 -2.63
N GLU A 87 -9.77 -0.76 -3.33
CA GLU A 87 -10.25 0.62 -3.55
C GLU A 87 -11.34 0.62 -4.62
N ILE A 88 -12.58 0.80 -4.20
CA ILE A 88 -13.73 0.97 -5.08
C ILE A 88 -13.70 2.40 -5.66
N GLY A 89 -13.32 3.39 -4.86
CA GLY A 89 -13.29 4.78 -5.28
C GLY A 89 -14.64 5.21 -5.86
N ILE A 90 -14.64 5.58 -7.14
CA ILE A 90 -15.85 5.93 -7.91
C ILE A 90 -16.21 4.89 -9.00
N ASN A 91 -15.56 3.71 -9.01
CA ASN A 91 -15.77 2.68 -10.04
C ASN A 91 -17.18 2.05 -10.00
N HIS A 92 -17.94 2.32 -8.93
CA HIS A 92 -19.37 2.01 -8.85
C HIS A 92 -20.23 2.86 -9.80
N ASN A 93 -19.71 3.97 -10.35
CA ASN A 93 -20.39 4.84 -11.30
C ASN A 93 -21.74 5.37 -10.78
N GLY A 94 -21.85 5.68 -9.48
CA GLY A 94 -23.11 6.12 -8.87
C GLY A 94 -24.19 5.03 -8.77
N ASP A 95 -23.86 3.77 -9.04
CA ASP A 95 -24.78 2.64 -8.95
C ASP A 95 -24.44 1.75 -7.74
N ILE A 96 -25.37 1.67 -6.79
CA ILE A 96 -25.22 0.89 -5.57
C ILE A 96 -25.08 -0.61 -5.83
N GLU A 97 -25.69 -1.13 -6.90
CA GLU A 97 -25.58 -2.55 -7.25
C GLU A 97 -24.18 -2.88 -7.78
N ASN A 98 -23.54 -1.94 -8.46
CA ASN A 98 -22.13 -2.09 -8.84
C ASN A 98 -21.22 -2.02 -7.61
N ALA A 99 -21.52 -1.15 -6.64
CA ALA A 99 -20.79 -1.13 -5.37
C ALA A 99 -20.89 -2.48 -4.64
N PHE A 100 -22.08 -3.08 -4.56
CA PHE A 100 -22.26 -4.41 -3.95
C PHE A 100 -21.49 -5.51 -4.67
N LYS A 101 -21.49 -5.54 -6.01
CA LYS A 101 -20.68 -6.51 -6.76
C LYS A 101 -19.18 -6.34 -6.53
N LEU A 102 -18.71 -5.11 -6.38
CA LEU A 102 -17.30 -4.84 -6.05
C LEU A 102 -16.95 -5.27 -4.63
N ILE A 103 -17.87 -5.08 -3.67
CA ILE A 103 -17.74 -5.60 -2.31
C ILE A 103 -17.66 -7.13 -2.32
N ASP A 104 -18.53 -7.80 -3.09
CA ASP A 104 -18.51 -9.25 -3.24
C ASP A 104 -17.17 -9.74 -3.80
N ALA A 105 -16.68 -9.11 -4.88
CA ALA A 105 -15.39 -9.46 -5.46
C ALA A 105 -14.23 -9.31 -4.46
N ALA A 106 -14.24 -8.25 -3.63
CA ALA A 106 -13.22 -8.04 -2.61
C ALA A 106 -13.32 -9.05 -1.47
N ALA A 107 -14.52 -9.33 -0.98
CA ALA A 107 -14.75 -10.31 0.08
C ALA A 107 -14.36 -11.74 -0.38
N GLU A 108 -14.76 -12.14 -1.58
CA GLU A 108 -14.41 -13.43 -2.19
C GLU A 108 -12.91 -13.58 -2.42
N ALA A 109 -12.21 -12.50 -2.78
CA ALA A 109 -10.76 -12.50 -2.91
C ALA A 109 -10.04 -12.61 -1.56
N GLY A 110 -10.72 -12.34 -0.44
CA GLY A 110 -10.13 -12.33 0.90
C GLY A 110 -9.47 -11.00 1.28
N CYS A 111 -9.90 -9.88 0.69
CA CYS A 111 -9.50 -8.55 1.16
C CYS A 111 -9.94 -8.32 2.61
N ASP A 112 -9.15 -7.53 3.33
CA ASP A 112 -9.45 -7.12 4.71
C ASP A 112 -10.52 -6.02 4.75
N ALA A 113 -10.52 -5.15 3.74
CA ALA A 113 -11.49 -4.08 3.58
C ALA A 113 -11.75 -3.69 2.12
N VAL A 114 -12.85 -2.98 1.93
CA VAL A 114 -13.05 -2.12 0.75
C VAL A 114 -12.90 -0.64 1.14
N LYS A 115 -12.53 0.19 0.17
CA LYS A 115 -12.41 1.64 0.37
C LYS A 115 -13.21 2.42 -0.67
N PHE A 116 -13.86 3.48 -0.19
CA PHE A 116 -14.62 4.44 -1.02
C PHE A 116 -13.96 5.82 -1.00
N GLN A 117 -14.55 6.76 -1.73
CA GLN A 117 -14.22 8.18 -1.62
C GLN A 117 -15.49 8.94 -1.20
N LYS A 118 -15.33 9.89 -0.27
CA LYS A 118 -16.41 10.78 0.14
C LYS A 118 -15.97 12.22 -0.06
N ARG A 119 -16.82 13.00 -0.71
CA ARG A 119 -16.54 14.38 -1.06
C ARG A 119 -17.81 15.22 -0.97
N THR A 120 -17.60 16.51 -0.76
CA THR A 120 -18.57 17.55 -1.04
C THR A 120 -18.22 18.13 -2.41
N PRO A 121 -19.00 17.83 -3.48
CA PRO A 121 -18.67 18.19 -4.85
C PRO A 121 -18.29 19.66 -5.04
N GLU A 122 -18.98 20.56 -4.36
CA GLU A 122 -18.78 22.00 -4.42
C GLU A 122 -17.44 22.45 -3.82
N ILE A 123 -16.94 21.75 -2.80
CA ILE A 123 -15.66 22.06 -2.15
C ILE A 123 -14.51 21.46 -2.96
N CYS A 124 -14.66 20.20 -3.37
CA CYS A 124 -13.56 19.45 -3.99
C CYS A 124 -13.40 19.70 -5.50
N THR A 125 -14.36 20.37 -6.14
CA THR A 125 -14.31 20.67 -7.57
C THR A 125 -13.99 22.15 -7.76
N PRO A 126 -12.86 22.50 -8.41
CA PRO A 126 -12.55 23.89 -8.73
C PRO A 126 -13.69 24.57 -9.51
N ARG A 127 -14.08 25.79 -9.11
CA ARG A 127 -15.28 26.47 -9.64
C ARG A 127 -15.24 26.69 -11.15
N ASP A 128 -14.06 26.89 -11.72
CA ASP A 128 -13.80 27.04 -13.16
C ASP A 128 -14.03 25.74 -13.95
N GLN A 129 -14.09 24.60 -13.27
CA GLN A 129 -14.37 23.30 -13.89
C GLN A 129 -15.86 22.95 -13.92
N TRP A 130 -16.70 23.59 -13.09
CA TRP A 130 -18.08 23.14 -12.86
C TRP A 130 -18.89 23.04 -14.13
N ASP A 131 -18.90 24.12 -14.93
CA ASP A 131 -19.75 24.28 -16.10
C ASP A 131 -19.15 23.64 -17.37
N ILE A 132 -17.99 22.98 -17.26
CA ILE A 132 -17.37 22.27 -18.39
C ILE A 132 -18.17 21.00 -18.68
N GLU A 133 -18.78 20.94 -19.86
CA GLU A 133 -19.56 19.78 -20.27
C GLU A 133 -18.67 18.58 -20.65
N ARG A 134 -19.14 17.38 -20.29
CA ARG A 134 -18.49 16.11 -20.63
C ARG A 134 -19.51 15.13 -21.18
N ASP A 135 -19.08 14.31 -22.12
CA ASP A 135 -19.85 13.14 -22.56
C ASP A 135 -19.73 12.04 -21.50
N THR A 136 -20.86 11.66 -20.92
CA THR A 136 -20.96 10.59 -19.93
C THR A 136 -21.90 9.48 -20.42
N PRO A 137 -21.90 8.29 -19.81
CA PRO A 137 -22.85 7.22 -20.15
C PRO A 137 -24.32 7.61 -19.96
N TRP A 138 -24.60 8.68 -19.22
CA TRP A 138 -25.94 9.17 -18.91
C TRP A 138 -26.32 10.41 -19.71
N GLY A 139 -25.57 10.71 -20.76
CA GLY A 139 -25.73 11.90 -21.58
C GLY A 139 -24.69 12.97 -21.27
N ARG A 140 -24.73 14.04 -22.06
CA ARG A 140 -23.88 15.22 -21.86
C ARG A 140 -24.37 15.99 -20.64
N MET A 141 -23.47 16.29 -19.72
CA MET A 141 -23.76 17.04 -18.49
C MET A 141 -22.56 17.89 -18.07
N THR A 142 -22.79 18.86 -17.19
CA THR A 142 -21.71 19.65 -16.60
C THR A 142 -20.84 18.78 -15.71
N TYR A 143 -19.59 19.18 -15.49
CA TYR A 143 -18.69 18.39 -14.66
C TYR A 143 -19.21 18.31 -13.21
N ILE A 144 -19.79 19.39 -12.68
CA ILE A 144 -20.36 19.38 -11.33
C ILE A 144 -21.55 18.42 -11.22
N ASP A 145 -22.45 18.38 -12.21
CA ASP A 145 -23.57 17.42 -12.24
C ASP A 145 -23.06 15.97 -12.27
N TYR A 146 -22.00 15.72 -13.04
CA TYR A 146 -21.33 14.42 -13.04
C TYR A 146 -20.80 14.07 -11.63
N ARG A 147 -20.15 15.03 -10.94
CA ARG A 147 -19.66 14.80 -9.57
C ARG A 147 -20.80 14.46 -8.62
N HIS A 148 -21.91 15.18 -8.66
CA HIS A 148 -23.09 14.85 -7.84
C HIS A 148 -23.64 13.47 -8.14
N ARG A 149 -23.70 13.10 -9.41
CA ARG A 149 -24.27 11.81 -9.84
C ARG A 149 -23.49 10.61 -9.30
N VAL A 150 -22.16 10.70 -9.22
CA VAL A 150 -21.32 9.60 -8.74
C VAL A 150 -21.04 9.67 -7.23
N GLU A 151 -21.49 10.71 -6.55
CA GLU A 151 -21.25 10.91 -5.13
C GLU A 151 -22.41 10.34 -4.31
N PHE A 152 -22.15 9.27 -3.55
CA PHE A 152 -23.16 8.65 -2.70
C PHE A 152 -23.54 9.50 -1.49
N GLY A 153 -24.83 9.44 -1.12
CA GLY A 153 -25.42 10.08 0.05
C GLY A 153 -25.43 9.15 1.26
N GLU A 154 -26.08 9.61 2.34
CA GLU A 154 -26.14 8.87 3.61
C GLU A 154 -26.88 7.53 3.47
N ASP A 155 -27.99 7.51 2.71
CA ASP A 155 -28.79 6.30 2.52
C ASP A 155 -28.00 5.19 1.80
N GLU A 156 -27.22 5.55 0.77
CA GLU A 156 -26.34 4.60 0.10
C GLU A 156 -25.22 4.10 1.02
N TYR A 157 -24.59 4.99 1.81
CA TYR A 157 -23.54 4.58 2.74
C TYR A 157 -24.07 3.71 3.90
N ARG A 158 -25.31 3.91 4.36
CA ARG A 158 -25.99 2.99 5.31
C ARG A 158 -26.18 1.60 4.72
N ARG A 159 -26.62 1.54 3.46
CA ARG A 159 -26.75 0.27 2.73
C ARG A 159 -25.40 -0.42 2.50
N ILE A 160 -24.34 0.34 2.19
CA ILE A 160 -22.97 -0.17 2.08
C ILE A 160 -22.49 -0.73 3.42
N ASP A 161 -22.72 -0.02 4.51
CA ASP A 161 -22.33 -0.44 5.86
C ASP A 161 -22.99 -1.77 6.25
N GLU A 162 -24.30 -1.88 6.06
CA GLU A 162 -25.05 -3.12 6.29
C GLU A 162 -24.57 -4.26 5.39
N TYR A 163 -24.31 -3.98 4.11
CA TYR A 163 -23.85 -4.99 3.16
C TYR A 163 -22.46 -5.51 3.52
N CYS A 164 -21.51 -4.64 3.81
CA CYS A 164 -20.16 -5.00 4.25
C CYS A 164 -20.19 -5.86 5.53
N LYS A 165 -21.04 -5.51 6.51
CA LYS A 165 -21.27 -6.33 7.71
C LYS A 165 -21.77 -7.74 7.35
N SER A 166 -22.72 -7.86 6.42
CA SER A 166 -23.24 -9.16 5.96
C SER A 166 -22.18 -10.02 5.27
N LYS A 167 -21.16 -9.39 4.68
CA LYS A 167 -20.04 -10.04 3.98
C LYS A 167 -18.80 -10.24 4.86
N ASN A 168 -18.85 -9.81 6.12
CA ASN A 168 -17.74 -9.87 7.07
C ASN A 168 -16.45 -9.20 6.52
N ILE A 169 -16.61 -8.06 5.85
CA ILE A 169 -15.52 -7.23 5.32
C ILE A 169 -15.64 -5.82 5.89
N ALA A 170 -14.52 -5.20 6.27
CA ALA A 170 -14.54 -3.82 6.74
C ALA A 170 -14.73 -2.86 5.56
N TRP A 171 -15.22 -1.65 5.84
CA TRP A 171 -15.20 -0.57 4.86
C TRP A 171 -14.76 0.72 5.51
N PHE A 172 -14.10 1.58 4.73
CA PHE A 172 -13.78 2.95 5.10
C PHE A 172 -13.73 3.81 3.84
N ALA A 173 -13.39 5.09 3.99
CA ALA A 173 -13.29 5.98 2.86
C ALA A 173 -12.12 6.97 2.96
N SER A 174 -11.81 7.58 1.83
CA SER A 174 -11.04 8.81 1.77
C SER A 174 -11.99 10.01 1.82
N PRO A 175 -12.08 10.76 2.93
CA PRO A 175 -12.69 12.08 2.91
C PRO A 175 -11.75 13.07 2.21
N TRP A 176 -12.33 13.94 1.37
CA TRP A 176 -11.57 14.96 0.62
C TRP A 176 -11.74 16.38 1.16
N ASP A 177 -12.59 16.55 2.17
CA ASP A 177 -12.91 17.81 2.81
C ASP A 177 -13.41 17.54 4.25
N THR A 178 -13.48 18.57 5.08
CA THR A 178 -13.86 18.44 6.49
C THR A 178 -15.33 18.05 6.69
N GLU A 179 -16.23 18.39 5.75
CA GLU A 179 -17.62 17.92 5.79
C GLU A 179 -17.71 16.42 5.52
N ALA A 180 -16.88 15.91 4.60
CA ALA A 180 -16.75 14.47 4.38
C ALA A 180 -16.19 13.73 5.61
N VAL A 181 -15.30 14.34 6.40
CA VAL A 181 -14.86 13.76 7.69
C VAL A 181 -16.06 13.65 8.64
N ALA A 182 -16.80 14.74 8.84
CA ALA A 182 -17.98 14.76 9.71
C ALA A 182 -19.07 13.78 9.23
N PHE A 183 -19.23 13.61 7.92
CA PHE A 183 -20.13 12.62 7.33
C PHE A 183 -19.72 11.19 7.72
N LEU A 184 -18.43 10.84 7.58
CA LEU A 184 -17.96 9.48 7.86
C LEU A 184 -18.00 9.13 9.34
N GLU A 185 -17.88 10.10 10.26
CA GLU A 185 -18.01 9.86 11.71
C GLU A 185 -19.44 9.49 12.17
N LYS A 186 -20.43 9.53 11.27
CA LYS A 186 -21.75 8.93 11.52
C LYS A 186 -21.71 7.39 11.48
N PHE A 187 -20.61 6.81 11.01
CA PHE A 187 -20.41 5.39 10.84
C PHE A 187 -19.23 4.91 11.70
N ASP A 188 -19.22 3.63 12.06
CA ASP A 188 -18.11 3.02 12.80
C ASP A 188 -17.06 2.44 11.85
N VAL A 189 -16.37 3.33 11.12
CA VAL A 189 -15.30 2.94 10.19
C VAL A 189 -13.97 2.71 10.94
N PRO A 190 -13.16 1.71 10.58
CA PRO A 190 -11.94 1.37 11.32
C PRO A 190 -10.81 2.39 11.15
N ALA A 191 -10.85 3.21 10.09
CA ALA A 191 -9.79 4.15 9.74
C ALA A 191 -10.28 5.21 8.75
N HIS A 192 -9.46 6.25 8.56
CA HIS A 192 -9.58 7.19 7.45
C HIS A 192 -8.38 7.12 6.52
N LYS A 193 -8.60 7.36 5.22
CA LYS A 193 -7.53 7.42 4.22
C LYS A 193 -7.33 8.84 3.72
N VAL A 194 -6.16 9.41 3.97
CA VAL A 194 -5.74 10.64 3.29
C VAL A 194 -5.27 10.30 1.88
N ALA A 195 -5.94 10.86 0.87
CA ALA A 195 -5.50 10.77 -0.52
C ALA A 195 -4.21 11.57 -0.72
N SER A 196 -3.34 11.15 -1.65
CA SER A 196 -2.09 11.85 -1.96
C SER A 196 -2.29 13.34 -2.28
N ALA A 197 -3.41 13.68 -2.94
CA ALA A 197 -3.75 15.05 -3.30
C ALA A 197 -4.05 15.95 -2.08
N SER A 198 -4.44 15.36 -0.96
CA SER A 198 -4.83 16.08 0.26
C SER A 198 -3.75 16.05 1.33
N LEU A 199 -2.55 15.50 1.04
CA LEU A 199 -1.45 15.42 2.00
C LEU A 199 -1.01 16.80 2.51
N THR A 200 -1.17 17.86 1.71
CA THR A 200 -0.78 19.22 2.07
C THR A 200 -1.93 20.05 2.66
N ASP A 201 -3.09 19.45 2.91
CA ASP A 201 -4.26 20.12 3.47
C ASP A 201 -4.25 20.02 5.00
N ASP A 202 -3.59 20.97 5.66
CA ASP A 202 -3.47 21.03 7.12
C ASP A 202 -4.82 21.04 7.84
N GLU A 203 -5.85 21.65 7.26
CA GLU A 203 -7.17 21.73 7.87
C GLU A 203 -7.80 20.33 7.90
N LEU A 204 -7.79 19.63 6.76
CA LEU A 204 -8.27 18.26 6.67
C LEU A 204 -7.46 17.32 7.56
N LEU A 205 -6.13 17.43 7.57
CA LEU A 205 -5.28 16.58 8.41
C LEU A 205 -5.58 16.77 9.90
N ARG A 206 -5.81 18.01 10.36
CA ARG A 206 -6.18 18.28 11.76
C ARG A 206 -7.57 17.75 12.09
N ALA A 207 -8.54 17.89 11.19
CA ALA A 207 -9.87 17.32 11.36
C ALA A 207 -9.84 15.78 11.43
N LEU A 208 -9.00 15.14 10.61
CA LEU A 208 -8.81 13.69 10.66
C LEU A 208 -8.13 13.25 11.95
N ARG A 209 -7.08 13.95 12.39
CA ARG A 209 -6.40 13.66 13.66
C ARG A 209 -7.34 13.74 14.85
N SER A 210 -8.24 14.72 14.88
CA SER A 210 -9.16 14.91 16.01
C SER A 210 -10.20 13.80 16.15
N THR A 211 -10.44 13.00 15.10
CA THR A 211 -11.29 11.80 15.18
C THR A 211 -10.71 10.72 16.09
N GLY A 212 -9.38 10.72 16.31
CA GLY A 212 -8.68 9.68 17.06
C GLY A 212 -8.60 8.33 16.34
N ARG A 213 -9.15 8.19 15.12
CA ARG A 213 -9.06 6.96 14.32
C ARG A 213 -7.68 6.80 13.71
N THR A 214 -7.35 5.56 13.32
CA THR A 214 -6.13 5.30 12.55
C THR A 214 -6.20 5.99 11.19
N ILE A 215 -5.10 6.62 10.78
CA ILE A 215 -5.03 7.37 9.52
C ILE A 215 -4.03 6.71 8.57
N ILE A 216 -4.49 6.34 7.38
CA ILE A 216 -3.65 5.83 6.31
C ILE A 216 -3.31 6.99 5.35
N LEU A 217 -2.08 7.48 5.37
CA LEU A 217 -1.62 8.62 4.59
C LEU A 217 -0.84 8.18 3.35
N SER A 218 -1.35 8.45 2.13
CA SER A 218 -0.59 8.20 0.90
C SER A 218 0.32 9.37 0.58
N THR A 219 1.52 9.07 0.08
CA THR A 219 2.58 10.07 -0.12
C THR A 219 2.89 10.38 -1.59
N GLY A 220 1.98 10.04 -2.51
CA GLY A 220 2.14 10.40 -3.91
C GLY A 220 2.17 11.92 -4.11
N MET A 221 2.79 12.38 -5.20
CA MET A 221 2.91 13.82 -5.54
C MET A 221 3.61 14.67 -4.48
N SER A 222 4.29 14.05 -3.50
CA SER A 222 4.79 14.74 -2.32
C SER A 222 6.31 14.63 -2.20
N THR A 223 6.94 15.73 -1.83
CA THR A 223 8.36 15.77 -1.48
C THR A 223 8.58 15.25 -0.05
N PRO A 224 9.82 14.82 0.32
CA PRO A 224 10.11 14.42 1.69
C PRO A 224 9.76 15.47 2.75
N LYS A 225 9.91 16.77 2.43
CA LYS A 225 9.55 17.87 3.33
C LYS A 225 8.04 17.94 3.58
N GLN A 226 7.23 17.77 2.54
CA GLN A 226 5.77 17.75 2.68
C GLN A 226 5.29 16.53 3.47
N ILE A 227 5.88 15.36 3.23
CA ILE A 227 5.56 14.14 4.00
C ILE A 227 5.87 14.36 5.48
N ARG A 228 7.05 14.90 5.80
CA ARG A 228 7.42 15.18 7.19
C ARG A 228 6.45 16.15 7.87
N HIS A 229 6.11 17.24 7.20
CA HIS A 229 5.12 18.21 7.69
C HIS A 229 3.76 17.55 7.95
N ALA A 230 3.26 16.73 7.01
CA ALA A 230 1.99 16.02 7.20
C ALA A 230 2.04 15.06 8.41
N VAL A 231 3.16 14.35 8.61
CA VAL A 231 3.37 13.51 9.80
C VAL A 231 3.43 14.34 11.08
N GLU A 232 4.02 15.53 11.07
CA GLU A 232 4.03 16.45 12.22
C GLU A 232 2.61 16.93 12.57
N VAL A 233 1.80 17.25 11.57
CA VAL A 233 0.40 17.67 11.75
C VAL A 233 -0.46 16.53 12.32
N LEU A 234 -0.31 15.31 11.78
CA LEU A 234 -1.08 14.14 12.21
C LEU A 234 -0.60 13.54 13.55
N GLY A 235 0.70 13.64 13.84
CA GLY A 235 1.37 12.77 14.82
C GLY A 235 1.66 11.38 14.25
N SER A 236 2.64 10.67 14.80
CA SER A 236 3.12 9.39 14.24
C SER A 236 2.53 8.15 14.93
N ASP A 237 1.87 8.30 16.07
CA ASP A 237 1.43 7.18 16.92
C ASP A 237 0.26 6.38 16.31
N ASN A 238 -0.60 7.03 15.52
CA ASN A 238 -1.81 6.40 14.98
C ASN A 238 -1.93 6.51 13.45
N ILE A 239 -0.79 6.54 12.74
CA ILE A 239 -0.76 6.62 11.28
C ILE A 239 -0.09 5.40 10.64
N LEU A 240 -0.44 5.14 9.38
CA LEU A 240 0.26 4.26 8.44
C LEU A 240 0.62 5.07 7.20
N LEU A 241 1.84 4.96 6.68
CA LEU A 241 2.27 5.67 5.48
C LEU A 241 2.26 4.76 4.25
N CYS A 242 1.65 5.19 3.16
CA CYS A 242 1.68 4.45 1.90
C CYS A 242 2.57 5.14 0.88
N HIS A 243 3.59 4.42 0.40
CA HIS A 243 4.26 4.79 -0.84
C HIS A 243 3.27 4.68 -2.01
N ALA A 244 3.27 5.69 -2.89
CA ALA A 244 2.35 5.76 -4.02
C ALA A 244 2.91 6.63 -5.15
N THR A 245 2.62 6.25 -6.40
CA THR A 245 2.82 7.10 -7.58
C THR A 245 1.45 7.41 -8.19
N SER A 246 1.00 8.67 -8.13
CA SER A 246 -0.38 9.07 -8.49
C SER A 246 -0.57 9.36 -9.98
N THR A 247 -0.14 8.44 -10.83
CA THR A 247 -0.45 8.38 -12.27
C THR A 247 -1.30 7.13 -12.55
N TYR A 248 -2.29 7.24 -13.43
CA TYR A 248 -3.32 6.20 -13.61
C TYR A 248 -3.43 5.84 -15.11
N PRO A 249 -2.81 4.74 -15.59
CA PRO A 249 -1.96 3.81 -14.85
C PRO A 249 -0.53 4.34 -14.63
N ALA A 250 0.08 3.95 -13.51
CA ALA A 250 1.48 4.25 -13.22
C ALA A 250 2.42 3.32 -14.00
N LYS A 251 3.47 3.89 -14.61
CA LYS A 251 4.47 3.12 -15.33
C LYS A 251 5.45 2.47 -14.36
N ALA A 252 5.94 1.28 -14.71
CA ALA A 252 6.82 0.49 -13.84
C ALA A 252 8.10 1.25 -13.45
N GLU A 253 8.70 1.99 -14.38
CA GLU A 253 9.90 2.80 -14.15
C GLU A 253 9.67 4.01 -13.23
N GLU A 254 8.41 4.43 -13.03
CA GLU A 254 8.02 5.55 -12.16
C GLU A 254 7.58 5.08 -10.76
N LEU A 255 7.44 3.77 -10.53
CA LEU A 255 6.97 3.25 -9.24
C LEU A 255 8.00 3.40 -8.12
N ASN A 256 9.29 3.26 -8.41
CA ASN A 256 10.38 3.44 -7.44
C ASN A 256 10.14 2.74 -6.07
N LEU A 257 9.85 1.43 -6.08
CA LEU A 257 9.45 0.68 -4.89
C LEU A 257 10.45 0.70 -3.72
N ARG A 258 11.73 1.02 -3.99
CA ARG A 258 12.76 1.19 -2.93
C ARG A 258 12.44 2.33 -1.95
N VAL A 259 11.54 3.25 -2.31
CA VAL A 259 11.03 4.28 -1.41
C VAL A 259 10.35 3.68 -0.18
N ILE A 260 9.80 2.45 -0.27
CA ILE A 260 9.27 1.73 0.89
C ILE A 260 10.33 1.60 1.98
N ASN A 261 11.57 1.23 1.62
CA ASN A 261 12.65 1.12 2.59
C ASN A 261 13.14 2.48 3.08
N THR A 262 13.16 3.50 2.21
CA THR A 262 13.45 4.88 2.63
C THR A 262 12.45 5.37 3.69
N LEU A 263 11.16 5.13 3.49
CA LEU A 263 10.12 5.52 4.45
C LEU A 263 10.23 4.72 5.75
N GLN A 264 10.55 3.41 5.68
CA GLN A 264 10.77 2.59 6.88
C GLN A 264 11.95 3.10 7.72
N GLN A 265 13.01 3.61 7.07
CA GLN A 265 14.18 4.18 7.74
C GLN A 265 13.89 5.57 8.33
N GLU A 266 13.17 6.42 7.61
CA GLU A 266 12.83 7.78 8.05
C GLU A 266 11.78 7.77 9.17
N TYR A 267 10.84 6.83 9.15
CA TYR A 267 9.74 6.73 10.12
C TYR A 267 9.73 5.35 10.81
N PRO A 268 10.73 5.05 11.66
CA PRO A 268 10.91 3.72 12.24
C PRO A 268 9.79 3.28 13.19
N ASN A 269 8.95 4.21 13.65
CA ASN A 269 7.77 3.92 14.48
C ASN A 269 6.46 3.85 13.67
N VAL A 270 6.49 4.00 12.35
CA VAL A 270 5.30 4.04 11.50
C VAL A 270 5.32 2.84 10.53
N PRO A 271 4.27 2.00 10.47
CA PRO A 271 4.19 0.97 9.45
C PRO A 271 4.10 1.61 8.06
N ILE A 272 4.76 0.97 7.10
CA ILE A 272 4.78 1.40 5.71
C ILE A 272 3.96 0.43 4.87
N GLY A 273 3.11 0.97 4.00
CA GLY A 273 2.31 0.26 3.02
C GLY A 273 2.57 0.75 1.59
N TYR A 274 1.76 0.25 0.67
CA TYR A 274 1.81 0.56 -0.76
C TYR A 274 0.40 0.80 -1.30
N SER A 275 0.21 1.93 -1.99
CA SER A 275 -1.03 2.26 -2.72
C SER A 275 -0.68 2.34 -4.21
N GLY A 276 -1.12 1.33 -4.96
CA GLY A 276 -0.68 1.05 -6.32
C GLY A 276 -1.70 1.46 -7.38
N HIS A 277 -1.19 2.05 -8.47
CA HIS A 277 -1.98 2.53 -9.62
C HIS A 277 -1.46 1.96 -10.95
N GLU A 278 -0.55 0.99 -10.91
CA GLU A 278 -0.08 0.28 -12.09
C GLU A 278 -1.15 -0.70 -12.64
N THR A 279 -0.98 -1.22 -13.86
CA THR A 279 -1.88 -2.26 -14.39
C THR A 279 -1.50 -3.68 -13.93
N GLY A 280 -0.21 -3.94 -13.76
CA GLY A 280 0.34 -5.26 -13.37
C GLY A 280 0.17 -5.56 -11.88
N LEU A 281 0.37 -6.83 -11.49
CA LEU A 281 0.30 -7.28 -10.09
C LEU A 281 1.68 -7.47 -9.46
N GLN A 282 2.68 -7.76 -10.29
CA GLN A 282 4.03 -8.17 -9.89
C GLN A 282 4.72 -7.12 -9.01
N THR A 283 4.50 -5.84 -9.30
CA THR A 283 5.08 -4.71 -8.56
C THR A 283 4.45 -4.54 -7.18
N THR A 284 3.15 -4.84 -7.02
CA THR A 284 2.50 -4.89 -5.71
C THR A 284 3.01 -6.05 -4.87
N LEU A 285 3.21 -7.23 -5.49
CA LEU A 285 3.84 -8.37 -4.82
C LEU A 285 5.29 -8.03 -4.39
N ALA A 286 6.05 -7.35 -5.24
CA ALA A 286 7.38 -6.87 -4.91
C ALA A 286 7.36 -5.84 -3.76
N ALA A 287 6.35 -4.97 -3.69
CA ALA A 287 6.18 -4.03 -2.58
C ALA A 287 6.01 -4.77 -1.24
N VAL A 288 5.21 -5.84 -1.21
CA VAL A 288 5.07 -6.71 -0.03
C VAL A 288 6.39 -7.37 0.34
N ALA A 289 7.12 -7.94 -0.63
CA ALA A 289 8.43 -8.53 -0.39
C ALA A 289 9.48 -7.51 0.13
N LEU A 290 9.32 -6.22 -0.18
CA LEU A 290 10.13 -5.12 0.35
C LEU A 290 9.69 -4.63 1.74
N GLY A 291 8.64 -5.23 2.31
CA GLY A 291 8.16 -4.96 3.66
C GLY A 291 6.97 -4.02 3.75
N ALA A 292 6.18 -3.84 2.68
CA ALA A 292 4.88 -3.20 2.79
C ALA A 292 3.92 -4.06 3.62
N THR A 293 3.30 -3.45 4.63
CA THR A 293 2.40 -4.10 5.61
C THR A 293 0.92 -3.80 5.35
N PHE A 294 0.66 -2.92 4.39
CA PHE A 294 -0.67 -2.57 3.88
C PHE A 294 -0.57 -2.44 2.37
N VAL A 295 -1.58 -2.92 1.65
CA VAL A 295 -1.69 -2.84 0.20
C VAL A 295 -3.06 -2.32 -0.19
N GLU A 296 -3.08 -1.35 -1.08
CA GLU A 296 -4.30 -0.83 -1.70
C GLU A 296 -4.16 -0.83 -3.21
N ARG A 297 -5.20 -1.34 -3.89
CA ARG A 297 -5.33 -1.32 -5.35
C ARG A 297 -6.75 -0.97 -5.71
N HIS A 298 -6.94 -0.12 -6.73
CA HIS A 298 -8.26 0.10 -7.30
C HIS A 298 -8.82 -1.22 -7.84
N ILE A 299 -10.12 -1.45 -7.66
CA ILE A 299 -10.83 -2.63 -8.15
C ILE A 299 -11.97 -2.24 -9.08
N THR A 300 -12.22 -3.09 -10.08
CA THR A 300 -13.29 -2.88 -11.07
C THR A 300 -13.98 -4.19 -11.38
N LEU A 301 -15.21 -4.13 -11.89
CA LEU A 301 -15.89 -5.29 -12.47
C LEU A 301 -15.36 -5.59 -13.87
N ASP A 302 -15.00 -4.55 -14.63
CA ASP A 302 -14.50 -4.64 -16.01
C ASP A 302 -13.74 -3.34 -16.35
N ARG A 303 -12.48 -3.48 -16.79
CA ARG A 303 -11.62 -2.35 -17.18
C ARG A 303 -12.15 -1.52 -18.35
N ALA A 304 -13.06 -2.07 -19.14
CA ALA A 304 -13.73 -1.39 -20.24
C ALA A 304 -14.93 -0.53 -19.80
N MET A 305 -15.34 -0.62 -18.53
CA MET A 305 -16.36 0.29 -17.99
C MET A 305 -15.91 1.74 -18.09
N TRP A 306 -16.89 2.63 -18.18
CA TRP A 306 -16.62 4.07 -18.16
C TRP A 306 -16.10 4.51 -16.78
N GLY A 307 -15.11 5.39 -16.78
CA GLY A 307 -14.50 5.97 -15.57
C GLY A 307 -12.98 6.12 -15.71
N SER A 308 -12.39 7.12 -15.05
CA SER A 308 -10.94 7.41 -15.16
C SER A 308 -10.06 6.31 -14.57
N ASP A 309 -10.55 5.63 -13.54
CA ASP A 309 -9.74 4.73 -12.73
C ASP A 309 -9.88 3.28 -13.19
N GLN A 310 -10.88 2.98 -14.03
CA GLN A 310 -11.25 1.63 -14.48
C GLN A 310 -10.05 0.92 -15.15
N ALA A 311 -9.35 1.61 -16.06
CA ALA A 311 -8.23 1.02 -16.81
C ALA A 311 -7.02 0.63 -15.94
N ALA A 312 -6.79 1.32 -14.83
CA ALA A 312 -5.74 1.00 -13.86
C ALA A 312 -6.18 -0.02 -12.80
N SER A 313 -7.48 -0.25 -12.68
CA SER A 313 -8.07 -1.10 -11.65
C SER A 313 -7.84 -2.59 -11.88
N VAL A 314 -7.97 -3.38 -10.83
CA VAL A 314 -7.82 -4.83 -10.82
C VAL A 314 -9.21 -5.47 -10.91
N GLU A 315 -9.40 -6.33 -11.90
CA GLU A 315 -10.62 -7.14 -12.06
C GLU A 315 -10.68 -8.29 -11.04
N PRO A 316 -11.85 -8.91 -10.80
CA PRO A 316 -12.02 -9.88 -9.72
C PRO A 316 -11.00 -11.02 -9.73
N GLN A 317 -10.73 -11.64 -10.90
CA GLN A 317 -9.75 -12.73 -10.98
C GLN A 317 -8.31 -12.24 -10.77
N GLY A 318 -8.02 -10.98 -11.08
CA GLY A 318 -6.75 -10.33 -10.74
C GLY A 318 -6.61 -10.14 -9.23
N LEU A 319 -7.69 -9.74 -8.55
CA LEU A 319 -7.71 -9.48 -7.12
C LEU A 319 -7.54 -10.77 -6.32
N THR A 320 -8.25 -11.85 -6.68
CA THR A 320 -8.08 -13.18 -6.07
C THR A 320 -6.62 -13.66 -6.19
N ARG A 321 -6.01 -13.50 -7.37
CA ARG A 321 -4.60 -13.86 -7.58
C ARG A 321 -3.68 -13.01 -6.72
N LEU A 322 -3.92 -11.70 -6.66
CA LEU A 322 -3.13 -10.78 -5.87
C LEU A 322 -3.14 -11.16 -4.39
N VAL A 323 -4.33 -11.33 -3.78
CA VAL A 323 -4.45 -11.68 -2.36
C VAL A 323 -3.80 -13.03 -2.08
N ARG A 324 -4.08 -14.06 -2.89
CA ARG A 324 -3.43 -15.38 -2.77
C ARG A 324 -1.91 -15.27 -2.78
N ASP A 325 -1.35 -14.54 -3.76
CA ASP A 325 0.10 -14.43 -3.92
C ASP A 325 0.74 -13.60 -2.80
N ILE A 326 0.04 -12.60 -2.25
CA ILE A 326 0.46 -11.89 -1.04
C ILE A 326 0.60 -12.89 0.12
N ARG A 327 -0.41 -13.74 0.36
CA ARG A 327 -0.35 -14.75 1.44
C ARG A 327 0.79 -15.75 1.22
N THR A 328 0.99 -16.21 -0.02
CA THR A 328 2.12 -17.09 -0.35
C THR A 328 3.48 -16.42 -0.08
N ILE A 329 3.62 -15.12 -0.38
CA ILE A 329 4.86 -14.38 -0.12
C ILE A 329 5.09 -14.24 1.40
N GLU A 330 4.07 -13.89 2.17
CA GLU A 330 4.15 -13.80 3.63
C GLU A 330 4.70 -15.09 4.25
N GLU A 331 4.15 -16.24 3.84
CA GLU A 331 4.62 -17.56 4.27
C GLU A 331 6.07 -17.85 3.81
N SER A 332 6.41 -17.41 2.60
CA SER A 332 7.71 -17.71 1.97
C SER A 332 8.87 -16.86 2.49
N LEU A 333 8.60 -15.67 3.06
CA LEU A 333 9.64 -14.77 3.59
C LEU A 333 10.39 -15.39 4.78
N GLY A 334 9.70 -16.19 5.60
CA GLY A 334 10.29 -16.93 6.70
C GLY A 334 10.94 -16.06 7.78
N ASP A 335 11.89 -16.65 8.52
CA ASP A 335 12.60 -16.06 9.66
C ASP A 335 14.02 -15.56 9.30
N GLY A 336 14.45 -15.72 8.05
CA GLY A 336 15.80 -15.39 7.59
C GLY A 336 16.90 -16.37 8.05
N VAL A 337 16.57 -17.46 8.76
CA VAL A 337 17.54 -18.45 9.26
C VAL A 337 17.72 -19.56 8.24
N LYS A 338 18.93 -19.69 7.69
CA LYS A 338 19.24 -20.79 6.76
C LYS A 338 19.29 -22.12 7.52
N LYS A 339 18.39 -23.03 7.15
CA LYS A 339 18.32 -24.41 7.64
C LYS A 339 18.29 -25.41 6.49
N VAL A 340 18.59 -26.67 6.83
CA VAL A 340 18.34 -27.85 5.99
C VAL A 340 17.03 -28.45 6.47
N TYR A 341 16.05 -28.59 5.59
CA TYR A 341 14.78 -29.21 5.92
C TYR A 341 14.87 -30.73 5.91
N ASP A 342 13.99 -31.42 6.65
CA ASP A 342 13.93 -32.89 6.65
C ASP A 342 13.77 -33.46 5.23
N SER A 343 13.01 -32.76 4.39
CA SER A 343 12.82 -33.09 2.97
C SER A 343 14.11 -32.98 2.13
N GLU A 344 15.10 -32.21 2.59
CA GLU A 344 16.40 -32.06 1.94
C GLU A 344 17.40 -33.12 2.38
N LEU A 345 17.21 -33.82 3.52
CA LEU A 345 18.18 -34.80 4.04
C LEU A 345 18.43 -35.97 3.06
N GLY A 346 17.37 -36.46 2.42
CA GLY A 346 17.46 -37.51 1.39
C GLY A 346 18.26 -37.07 0.16
N PRO A 347 17.85 -35.98 -0.53
CA PRO A 347 18.62 -35.37 -1.62
C PRO A 347 20.06 -35.04 -1.23
N MET A 348 20.27 -34.53 -0.02
CA MET A 348 21.58 -34.19 0.52
C MET A 348 22.50 -35.41 0.60
N LYS A 349 22.02 -36.53 1.15
CA LYS A 349 22.75 -37.81 1.20
C LYS A 349 23.03 -38.38 -0.19
N LYS A 350 22.09 -38.22 -1.13
CA LYS A 350 22.18 -38.77 -2.49
C LYS A 350 23.13 -37.98 -3.40
N LEU A 351 23.11 -36.65 -3.32
CA LEU A 351 23.72 -35.77 -4.32
C LEU A 351 25.06 -35.16 -3.89
N ARG A 352 25.35 -35.09 -2.58
CA ARG A 352 26.66 -34.61 -2.12
C ARG A 352 27.74 -35.64 -2.42
N ARG A 353 28.69 -35.28 -3.29
CA ARG A 353 29.83 -36.13 -3.66
C ARG A 353 30.80 -36.38 -2.50
N VAL A 354 30.88 -35.45 -1.54
CA VAL A 354 31.76 -35.52 -0.37
C VAL A 354 30.98 -35.11 0.88
N ALA A 355 31.27 -35.73 2.02
CA ALA A 355 30.81 -35.24 3.32
C ALA A 355 31.48 -33.87 3.57
N GLY A 356 30.70 -32.88 3.95
CA GLY A 356 31.24 -31.56 4.28
C GLY A 356 32.06 -31.68 5.57
N VAL A 357 33.36 -31.39 5.50
CA VAL A 357 34.30 -31.53 6.64
C VAL A 357 33.90 -30.66 7.85
N VAL A 358 33.10 -29.61 7.62
CA VAL A 358 32.55 -28.73 8.67
C VAL A 358 31.21 -29.26 9.24
N ALA A 359 30.48 -30.08 8.49
CA ALA A 359 29.12 -30.52 8.85
C ALA A 359 29.10 -31.61 9.92
N GLU A 360 30.19 -32.35 10.13
CA GLU A 360 30.24 -33.43 11.12
C GLU A 360 30.35 -32.91 12.57
N ALA A 361 30.89 -31.71 12.78
CA ALA A 361 31.02 -31.13 14.11
C ALA A 361 29.69 -30.59 14.69
N GLU A 362 28.80 -30.06 13.84
CA GLU A 362 27.51 -29.48 14.26
C GLU A 362 26.36 -30.51 14.29
N ILE A 363 26.43 -31.57 13.49
CA ILE A 363 25.40 -32.62 13.48
C ILE A 363 25.59 -33.60 14.66
N ALA A 364 26.84 -33.93 15.02
CA ALA A 364 27.14 -34.82 16.15
C ALA A 364 26.68 -34.22 17.51
N THR A 365 26.77 -32.90 17.66
CA THR A 365 26.34 -32.19 18.88
C THR A 365 24.81 -32.11 19.02
N ALA A 366 24.06 -32.12 17.92
CA ALA A 366 22.58 -32.17 17.94
C ALA A 366 22.01 -33.58 18.19
N ALA A 367 22.77 -34.63 17.87
CA ALA A 367 22.35 -36.03 18.04
C ALA A 367 22.81 -36.69 19.36
N GLY A 368 23.62 -35.99 20.18
CA GLY A 368 24.10 -36.53 21.46
C GLY A 368 25.09 -37.68 21.33
N GLU A 369 25.69 -37.89 20.16
CA GLU A 369 26.72 -38.92 19.98
C GLU A 369 28.12 -38.33 20.15
N PRO A 370 29.02 -38.99 20.91
CA PRO A 370 30.36 -38.48 21.14
C PRO A 370 31.20 -38.59 19.87
N LEU A 371 31.87 -37.48 19.53
CA LEU A 371 32.90 -37.44 18.49
C LEU A 371 34.02 -38.43 18.86
N ALA A 372 34.19 -39.47 18.04
CA ALA A 372 35.33 -40.39 18.16
C ALA A 372 36.61 -39.67 17.72
N VAL A 373 37.60 -39.68 18.61
CA VAL A 373 38.94 -39.08 18.47
C VAL A 373 39.80 -39.86 17.49
#